data_AF-A0A2Y9HE12-F1
#
_entry.id   AF-A0A2Y9HE12-F1
#
_cell.length_a   1.000
_cell.length_b   1.000
_cell.length_c   1.000
_cell.angle_alpha   90.00
_cell.angle_beta   90.00
_cell.angle_gamma   90.00
#
_symmetry.space_group_name_H-M   'P 1'
#
loop_
_entity.id
_entity.type
_entity.pdbx_description
1 polymer ?
#
loop_
_entity_poly.entity_id
_entity_poly.type
_entity_poly.pdbx_seq_one_letter_code
_entity_poly.pdbx_strand_id
1 'polypeptide(L)'
;MSWLFPLTKSASSSAAGSPGGLTSLQQQKQRLIESLRNSHSSIAEIQKDVEYRLPFTVNNLTININILLPPQFPQEKPVISVYPPIRHHLMDKQGVYVTSPLVNNFTMHSDLGKIIQSLLDEFWKNPPVLAPSSTAFPYLYSNPGGMPPYASQGFPFLPPYPPQEANRTITSLSVADTISSSTTSYTPAKPAAPSFGVLSNLPLPVPTTDTSAPISQDGFGYKMPDIPDTFPELSELSVSQLTDMNEQEEILLEQFLTLPQLKQIITDKDDLVKSIEELARKNLLLEPSLEAKRQTVLDKYELLTQLKSTFEKKMQRQHELSESCSASALQARLKVAAHEAEEESDNIAEDFLEGKTEIDDFLSSFMEKRTICHCRRAKEEKLQQAIAMHSQFHAPL
;
A
#
# COMPACT_ATOMS: atom_id res chain seq x y z
N MET A 1 -44.15 16.37 64.62
CA MET A 1 -43.72 17.20 65.77
C MET A 1 -42.32 16.75 66.14
N SER A 2 -41.30 17.47 65.68
CA SER A 2 -40.39 18.29 66.52
C SER A 2 -39.53 17.38 67.42
N TRP A 3 -38.19 17.37 67.40
CA TRP A 3 -37.30 18.49 67.73
C TRP A 3 -35.81 18.20 67.32
N LEU A 4 -35.13 19.24 66.82
CA LEU A 4 -33.72 19.69 67.01
C LEU A 4 -32.46 18.91 66.50
N PHE A 5 -31.70 19.62 65.66
CA PHE A 5 -30.25 19.54 65.32
C PHE A 5 -29.36 20.16 66.45
N PRO A 6 -27.98 20.10 66.49
CA PRO A 6 -27.04 20.17 65.34
C PRO A 6 -25.62 19.49 65.39
N LEU A 7 -25.12 19.20 64.17
CA LEU A 7 -23.79 19.37 63.55
C LEU A 7 -22.42 18.90 64.17
N THR A 8 -21.67 18.19 63.28
CA THR A 8 -20.20 17.99 63.13
C THR A 8 -19.55 16.89 64.00
N LYS A 9 -18.62 16.04 63.53
CA LYS A 9 -17.61 16.13 62.46
C LYS A 9 -17.04 14.72 62.16
N SER A 10 -16.80 14.40 60.87
CA SER A 10 -15.75 13.48 60.33
C SER A 10 -15.77 12.00 60.76
N ALA A 11 -15.46 10.98 59.96
CA ALA A 11 -15.27 10.75 58.54
C ALA A 11 -15.06 9.22 58.44
N SER A 12 -15.78 8.54 57.56
CA SER A 12 -15.32 7.28 56.95
C SER A 12 -16.28 6.92 55.82
N SER A 13 -15.88 7.34 54.62
CA SER A 13 -16.49 7.01 53.35
C SER A 13 -16.42 5.49 53.10
N SER A 14 -17.58 4.85 53.13
CA SER A 14 -17.82 3.55 52.50
C SER A 14 -18.83 3.75 51.36
N ALA A 15 -18.38 3.63 50.11
CA ALA A 15 -19.23 3.35 48.95
C ALA A 15 -18.31 2.88 47.81
N ALA A 16 -18.17 1.57 47.63
CA ALA A 16 -18.95 0.82 46.64
C ALA A 16 -18.56 1.20 45.20
N GLY A 17 -17.52 0.52 44.70
CA GLY A 17 -17.09 0.61 43.30
C GLY A 17 -18.09 -0.05 42.37
N SER A 18 -18.55 0.73 41.38
CA SER A 18 -19.32 0.26 40.23
C SER A 18 -18.34 -0.12 39.10
N PRO A 19 -18.60 -1.17 38.29
CA PRO A 19 -17.68 -1.63 37.25
C PRO A 19 -17.90 -0.83 35.96
N GLY A 20 -16.82 -0.29 35.36
CA GLY A 20 -16.84 0.19 33.97
C GLY A 20 -16.35 1.62 33.66
N GLY A 21 -15.71 2.33 34.59
CA GLY A 21 -15.08 3.62 34.29
C GLY A 21 -13.65 3.46 33.78
N LEU A 22 -13.33 4.03 32.60
CA LEU A 22 -11.94 4.16 32.14
C LEU A 22 -11.12 4.95 33.18
N THR A 23 -9.92 4.48 33.50
CA THR A 23 -9.01 5.21 34.41
C THR A 23 -8.67 6.59 33.83
N SER A 24 -8.29 7.54 34.68
CA SER A 24 -7.87 8.88 34.21
C SER A 24 -6.75 8.81 33.17
N LEU A 25 -5.82 7.85 33.33
CA LEU A 25 -4.75 7.59 32.37
C LEU A 25 -5.28 7.05 31.04
N GLN A 26 -6.26 6.15 31.06
CA GLN A 26 -6.92 5.65 29.85
C GLN A 26 -7.68 6.76 29.12
N GLN A 27 -8.39 7.62 29.84
CA GLN A 27 -9.07 8.80 29.25
C GLN A 27 -8.07 9.75 28.60
N GLN A 28 -6.91 9.96 29.23
CA GLN A 28 -5.87 10.84 28.68
C GLN A 28 -5.22 10.25 27.43
N LYS A 29 -4.92 8.94 27.44
CA LYS A 29 -4.48 8.20 26.24
C LYS A 29 -5.48 8.34 25.10
N GLN A 30 -6.77 8.14 25.39
CA GLN A 30 -7.81 8.20 24.39
C GLN A 30 -7.95 9.60 23.78
N ARG A 31 -7.83 10.66 24.59
CA ARG A 31 -7.81 12.04 24.10
C ARG A 31 -6.67 12.31 23.10
N LEU A 32 -5.48 11.78 23.37
CA LEU A 32 -4.31 11.95 22.49
C LEU A 32 -4.51 11.22 21.15
N ILE A 33 -5.03 9.99 21.19
CA ILE A 33 -5.34 9.19 19.99
C ILE A 33 -6.47 9.82 19.19
N GLU A 34 -7.49 10.35 19.86
CA GLU A 34 -8.61 11.02 19.22
C GLU A 34 -8.17 12.32 18.54
N SER A 35 -7.29 13.11 19.17
CA SER A 35 -6.64 14.26 18.50
C SER A 35 -5.92 13.83 17.22
N LEU A 36 -5.14 12.75 17.27
CA LEU A 36 -4.42 12.23 16.11
C LEU A 36 -5.37 11.83 14.98
N ARG A 37 -6.44 11.07 15.29
CA ARG A 37 -7.44 10.63 14.31
C ARG A 37 -8.25 11.78 13.72
N ASN A 38 -8.62 12.75 14.54
CA ASN A 38 -9.39 13.91 14.09
C ASN A 38 -8.56 14.87 13.23
N SER A 39 -7.24 14.94 13.46
CA SER A 39 -6.35 15.80 12.69
C SER A 39 -5.95 15.20 11.34
N HIS A 40 -5.95 13.87 11.20
CA HIS A 40 -5.41 13.18 10.02
C HIS A 40 -6.36 12.10 9.51
N SER A 41 -7.21 12.44 8.53
CA SER A 41 -8.24 11.53 8.01
C SER A 41 -7.70 10.31 7.26
N SER A 42 -6.46 10.37 6.76
CA SER A 42 -5.79 9.25 6.06
C SER A 42 -5.04 8.30 6.99
N ILE A 43 -5.10 8.51 8.31
CA ILE A 43 -4.40 7.64 9.26
C ILE A 43 -5.05 6.26 9.33
N ALA A 44 -4.23 5.22 9.21
CA ALA A 44 -4.62 3.84 9.38
C ALA A 44 -4.25 3.36 10.80
N GLU A 45 -5.22 2.76 11.49
CA GLU A 45 -4.99 2.06 12.76
C GLU A 45 -4.50 0.64 12.45
N ILE A 46 -3.23 0.35 12.75
CA ILE A 46 -2.61 -0.96 12.48
C ILE A 46 -2.86 -1.88 13.68
N GLN A 47 -2.64 -1.35 14.88
CA GLN A 47 -2.96 -2.02 16.13
C GLN A 47 -3.59 -1.02 17.08
N LYS A 48 -4.80 -1.34 17.54
CA LYS A 48 -5.57 -0.49 18.44
C LYS A 48 -4.76 -0.11 19.66
N ASP A 49 -4.73 1.20 19.95
CA ASP A 49 -4.04 1.78 21.11
C ASP A 49 -2.52 1.53 21.14
N VAL A 50 -1.90 1.08 20.04
CA VAL A 50 -0.47 0.73 19.95
C VAL A 50 0.22 1.27 18.70
N GLU A 51 -0.29 1.02 17.49
CA GLU A 51 0.40 1.41 16.25
C GLU A 51 -0.56 2.05 15.25
N TYR A 52 -0.15 3.22 14.75
CA TYR A 52 -0.84 3.97 13.71
C TYR A 52 0.10 4.29 12.56
N ARG A 53 -0.42 4.31 11.34
CA ARG A 53 0.35 4.55 10.12
C ARG A 53 -0.30 5.63 9.28
N LEU A 54 0.47 6.64 8.92
CA LEU A 54 0.01 7.76 8.11
C LEU A 54 0.81 7.81 6.80
N PRO A 55 0.20 7.44 5.66
CA PRO A 55 0.83 7.64 4.37
C PRO A 55 0.88 9.13 4.02
N PHE A 56 2.03 9.58 3.55
CA PHE A 56 2.30 10.97 3.18
C PHE A 56 3.05 11.02 1.86
N THR A 57 2.60 11.89 0.95
CA THR A 57 3.19 12.04 -0.38
C THR A 57 3.55 13.50 -0.62
N VAL A 58 4.83 13.77 -0.90
CA VAL A 58 5.33 15.09 -1.27
C VAL A 58 6.35 14.93 -2.40
N ASN A 59 6.28 15.76 -3.45
CA ASN A 59 7.21 15.73 -4.60
C ASN A 59 7.46 14.33 -5.20
N ASN A 60 6.39 13.56 -5.44
CA ASN A 60 6.42 12.18 -5.93
C ASN A 60 7.15 11.17 -5.02
N LEU A 61 7.53 11.56 -3.80
CA LEU A 61 8.03 10.68 -2.76
C LEU A 61 6.90 10.33 -1.80
N THR A 62 6.53 9.05 -1.76
CA THR A 62 5.57 8.51 -0.78
C THR A 62 6.33 7.87 0.38
N ILE A 63 6.09 8.37 1.59
CA ILE A 63 6.59 7.80 2.85
C ILE A 63 5.42 7.42 3.76
N ASN A 64 5.66 6.45 4.61
CA ASN A 64 4.75 6.08 5.70
C ASN A 64 5.35 6.58 7.01
N ILE A 65 4.59 7.40 7.73
CA ILE A 65 4.93 7.82 9.09
C ILE A 65 4.28 6.79 10.03
N ASN A 66 5.10 6.04 10.75
CA ASN A 66 4.67 5.06 11.74
C ASN A 66 4.73 5.69 13.13
N ILE A 67 3.64 5.59 13.86
CA ILE A 67 3.47 6.17 15.19
C ILE A 67 3.21 5.00 16.14
N LEU A 68 4.21 4.69 16.96
CA LEU A 68 4.16 3.63 17.95
C LEU A 68 3.94 4.24 19.35
N LEU A 69 2.88 3.80 20.01
CA LEU A 69 2.53 4.16 21.38
C LEU A 69 3.07 3.06 22.32
N PRO A 70 4.09 3.35 23.15
CA PRO A 70 4.65 2.35 24.06
C PRO A 70 3.65 1.92 25.15
N PRO A 71 3.90 0.80 25.86
CA PRO A 71 3.00 0.30 26.91
C PRO A 71 2.70 1.32 28.02
N GLN A 72 3.63 2.23 28.30
CA GLN A 72 3.50 3.26 29.33
C GLN A 72 2.97 4.60 28.79
N PHE A 73 2.55 4.66 27.53
CA PHE A 73 1.97 5.87 26.95
C PHE A 73 0.68 6.27 27.70
N PRO A 74 0.48 7.56 28.07
CA PRO A 74 1.25 8.75 27.64
C PRO A 74 2.33 9.24 28.63
N GLN A 75 2.71 8.43 29.63
CA GLN A 75 3.84 8.77 30.50
C GLN A 75 5.18 8.63 29.77
N GLU A 76 5.26 7.66 28.87
CA GLU A 76 6.33 7.49 27.91
C GLU A 76 5.95 8.11 26.56
N LYS A 77 6.92 8.78 25.90
CA LYS A 77 6.70 9.49 24.63
C LYS A 77 6.41 8.51 23.47
N PRO A 78 5.66 8.94 22.45
CA PRO A 78 5.46 8.12 21.26
C PRO A 78 6.78 7.98 20.48
N VAL A 79 6.98 6.83 19.85
CA VAL A 79 8.09 6.60 18.91
C VAL A 79 7.56 6.82 17.50
N ILE A 80 8.15 7.79 16.80
CA ILE A 80 7.74 8.14 15.44
C ILE A 80 8.88 7.76 14.50
N SER A 81 8.57 6.96 13.48
CA SER A 81 9.51 6.54 12.46
C SER A 81 8.94 6.70 11.05
N VAL A 82 9.80 6.65 10.04
CA VAL A 82 9.41 6.81 8.65
C VAL A 82 9.97 5.68 7.79
N TYR A 83 9.20 5.26 6.79
CA TYR A 83 9.64 4.30 5.78
C TYR A 83 9.13 4.67 4.39
N PRO A 84 9.97 4.62 3.33
CA PRO A 84 11.41 4.33 3.33
C PRO A 84 12.25 5.38 4.10
N PRO A 85 13.50 5.06 4.51
CA PRO A 85 14.34 6.01 5.24
C PRO A 85 14.62 7.29 4.44
N ILE A 86 14.58 8.44 5.11
CA ILE A 86 14.73 9.76 4.49
C ILE A 86 15.85 10.60 5.13
N ARG A 87 16.50 11.43 4.33
CA ARG A 87 17.35 12.53 4.79
C ARG A 87 16.49 13.77 4.98
N HIS A 88 16.35 14.17 6.24
CA HIS A 88 15.71 15.41 6.65
C HIS A 88 16.27 15.84 8.01
N HIS A 89 16.30 17.15 8.30
CA HIS A 89 16.93 17.70 9.52
C HIS A 89 16.23 17.26 10.81
N LEU A 90 14.93 16.93 10.73
CA LEU A 90 14.17 16.34 11.84
C LEU A 90 14.37 14.83 12.02
N MET A 91 15.19 14.16 11.22
CA MET A 91 15.45 12.72 11.35
C MET A 91 16.77 12.44 12.06
N ASP A 92 16.95 11.21 12.52
CA ASP A 92 18.23 10.69 12.99
C ASP A 92 19.24 10.48 11.83
N LYS A 93 20.46 10.07 12.17
CA LYS A 93 21.54 9.86 11.18
C LYS A 93 21.21 8.77 10.17
N GLN A 94 20.35 7.83 10.55
CA GLN A 94 19.90 6.69 9.74
C GLN A 94 18.70 7.04 8.85
N GLY A 95 18.01 8.15 9.13
CA GLY A 95 16.84 8.60 8.38
C GLY A 95 15.56 7.83 8.70
N VAL A 96 15.50 7.15 9.85
CA VAL A 96 14.41 6.25 10.24
C VAL A 96 13.57 6.86 11.35
N TYR A 97 14.18 7.48 12.36
CA TYR A 97 13.47 7.97 13.54
C TYR A 97 13.38 9.50 13.55
N VAL A 98 12.24 10.01 13.98
CA VAL A 98 12.01 11.47 14.12
C VAL A 98 12.66 11.98 15.41
N THR A 99 13.55 12.96 15.28
CA THR A 99 14.31 13.59 16.37
C THR A 99 13.85 15.01 16.70
N SER A 100 12.68 15.43 16.19
CA SER A 100 12.09 16.76 16.42
C SER A 100 11.95 17.10 17.92
N PRO A 101 12.23 18.36 18.33
CA PRO A 101 12.04 18.80 19.71
C PRO A 101 10.62 18.58 20.25
N LEU A 102 9.60 18.63 19.38
CA LEU A 102 8.20 18.40 19.78
C LEU A 102 7.94 16.95 20.23
N VAL A 103 8.66 16.00 19.63
CA VAL A 103 8.58 14.58 19.98
C VAL A 103 9.45 14.29 21.21
N ASN A 104 10.64 14.91 21.28
CA ASN A 104 11.57 14.70 22.38
C ASN A 104 11.11 15.32 23.71
N ASN A 105 10.43 16.47 23.66
CA ASN A 105 9.85 17.15 24.83
C ASN A 105 8.37 16.80 25.03
N PHE A 106 7.93 15.65 24.52
CA PHE A 106 6.55 15.21 24.69
C PHE A 106 6.19 15.07 26.17
N THR A 107 4.97 15.48 26.52
CA THR A 107 4.37 15.31 27.84
C THR A 107 3.00 14.66 27.70
N MET A 108 2.46 14.10 28.78
CA MET A 108 1.10 13.54 28.76
C MET A 108 0.00 14.56 28.40
N HIS A 109 0.29 15.86 28.47
CA HIS A 109 -0.62 16.95 28.12
C HIS A 109 -0.40 17.51 26.72
N SER A 110 0.60 17.01 26.00
CA SER A 110 0.88 17.40 24.62
C SER A 110 -0.29 17.01 23.70
N ASP A 111 -0.32 17.58 22.50
CA ASP A 111 -1.36 17.33 21.52
C ASP A 111 -0.77 16.53 20.35
N LEU A 112 -1.01 15.22 20.34
CA LEU A 112 -0.37 14.31 19.39
C LEU A 112 -0.71 14.66 17.93
N GLY A 113 -1.97 15.03 17.66
CA GLY A 113 -2.39 15.47 16.33
C GLY A 113 -1.62 16.68 15.84
N LYS A 114 -1.38 17.68 16.72
CA LYS A 114 -0.58 18.87 16.38
C LYS A 114 0.90 18.58 16.21
N ILE A 115 1.47 17.65 16.98
CA ILE A 115 2.86 17.22 16.81
C ILE A 115 3.05 16.61 15.42
N ILE A 116 2.14 15.72 15.01
CA ILE A 116 2.18 15.13 13.67
C ILE A 116 1.93 16.19 12.60
N GLN A 117 0.98 17.10 12.80
CA GLN A 117 0.73 18.19 11.86
C GLN A 117 1.97 19.05 11.65
N SER A 118 2.65 19.46 12.73
CA SER A 118 3.90 20.23 12.62
C SER A 118 5.01 19.46 11.91
N LEU A 119 5.06 18.13 12.02
CA LEU A 119 6.00 17.30 11.27
C LEU A 119 5.66 17.30 9.77
N LEU A 120 4.38 17.15 9.41
CA LEU A 120 3.92 17.22 8.03
C LEU A 120 4.16 18.58 7.40
N ASP A 121 3.88 19.67 8.13
CA ASP A 121 4.10 21.04 7.67
C ASP A 121 5.59 21.29 7.40
N GLU A 122 6.47 20.75 8.25
CA GLU A 122 7.92 20.84 8.03
C GLU A 122 8.34 20.04 6.80
N PHE A 123 7.79 18.84 6.58
CA PHE A 123 8.06 18.06 5.36
C PHE A 123 7.51 18.73 4.09
N TRP A 124 6.41 19.48 4.18
CA TRP A 124 5.94 20.28 3.06
C TRP A 124 6.84 21.48 2.78
N LYS A 125 7.29 22.15 3.84
CA LYS A 125 8.18 23.33 3.74
C LYS A 125 9.58 22.94 3.28
N ASN A 126 10.09 21.81 3.76
CA ASN A 126 11.40 21.26 3.48
C ASN A 126 11.25 19.79 3.04
N PRO A 127 10.97 19.54 1.75
CA PRO A 127 10.71 18.20 1.24
C PRO A 127 11.83 17.21 1.58
N PRO A 128 11.53 16.06 2.21
CA PRO A 128 12.52 15.04 2.51
C PRO A 128 13.02 14.37 1.22
N VAL A 129 14.28 13.93 1.25
CA VAL A 129 14.91 13.17 0.16
C VAL A 129 15.17 11.75 0.65
N LEU A 130 15.10 10.74 -0.21
CA LEU A 130 15.46 9.37 0.18
C LEU A 130 16.89 9.31 0.75
N ALA A 131 17.06 8.64 1.88
CA ALA A 131 18.39 8.37 2.38
C ALA A 131 19.07 7.34 1.45
N PRO A 132 20.34 7.53 1.07
CA PRO A 132 21.07 6.53 0.32
C PRO A 132 21.18 5.29 1.20
N SER A 133 20.52 4.22 0.75
CA SER A 133 20.58 2.94 1.41
C SER A 133 21.99 2.37 1.23
N SER A 134 22.74 2.15 2.32
CA SER A 134 23.94 1.29 2.30
C SER A 134 23.62 -0.19 2.03
N THR A 135 22.37 -0.52 1.68
CA THR A 135 22.02 -1.82 1.11
C THR A 135 22.34 -1.82 -0.38
N ALA A 136 23.61 -2.00 -0.69
CA ALA A 136 23.94 -2.76 -1.88
C ALA A 136 23.27 -4.14 -1.71
N PHE A 137 22.30 -4.43 -2.57
CA PHE A 137 21.73 -5.77 -2.68
C PHE A 137 22.86 -6.75 -3.02
N PRO A 138 23.09 -7.84 -2.25
CA PRO A 138 24.21 -8.75 -2.47
C PRO A 138 23.94 -9.79 -3.59
N TYR A 139 23.17 -9.43 -4.62
CA TYR A 139 23.02 -10.26 -5.82
C TYR A 139 23.23 -9.42 -7.07
N LEU A 140 24.49 -9.07 -7.31
CA LEU A 140 25.02 -8.90 -8.66
C LEU A 140 26.29 -9.72 -8.77
N TYR A 141 26.29 -10.63 -9.74
CA TYR A 141 27.41 -11.47 -10.16
C TYR A 141 28.67 -10.63 -10.43
N SER A 142 29.81 -10.97 -9.81
CA SER A 142 31.09 -11.26 -10.50
C SER A 142 32.29 -11.49 -9.55
N ASN A 143 32.91 -12.67 -9.76
CA ASN A 143 34.30 -13.09 -9.51
C ASN A 143 34.77 -13.61 -8.11
N PRO A 144 35.67 -14.62 -8.09
CA PRO A 144 35.96 -15.45 -6.93
C PRO A 144 37.18 -14.96 -6.14
N GLY A 145 37.16 -15.17 -4.83
CA GLY A 145 38.36 -15.03 -4.01
C GLY A 145 38.05 -14.95 -2.51
N GLY A 146 38.37 -16.02 -1.79
CA GLY A 146 38.74 -15.97 -0.37
C GLY A 146 37.62 -16.03 0.67
N MET A 147 37.27 -17.25 1.11
CA MET A 147 36.90 -17.54 2.52
C MET A 147 38.11 -17.27 3.44
N PRO A 148 38.01 -17.07 4.79
CA PRO A 148 37.03 -17.62 5.76
C PRO A 148 36.72 -16.64 6.96
N PRO A 149 36.29 -17.07 8.18
CA PRO A 149 35.30 -18.06 8.63
C PRO A 149 34.14 -17.44 9.47
N TYR A 150 33.17 -18.28 9.83
CA TYR A 150 31.96 -18.03 10.62
C TYR A 150 32.12 -17.25 11.94
N ALA A 151 31.08 -16.47 12.27
CA ALA A 151 30.59 -16.29 13.63
C ALA A 151 29.05 -16.25 13.65
N SER A 152 28.45 -17.22 14.32
CA SER A 152 27.02 -17.34 14.61
C SER A 152 26.63 -16.32 15.69
N GLN A 153 25.58 -15.51 15.51
CA GLN A 153 24.66 -15.08 16.59
C GLN A 153 23.37 -14.42 16.03
N GLY A 154 22.22 -14.96 16.46
CA GLY A 154 20.98 -14.22 16.76
C GLY A 154 20.14 -13.66 15.60
N PHE A 155 19.10 -14.39 15.19
CA PHE A 155 17.97 -13.79 14.46
C PHE A 155 17.05 -13.06 15.45
N PRO A 156 16.82 -11.73 15.32
CA PRO A 156 15.75 -11.07 16.04
C PRO A 156 14.40 -11.55 15.48
N PHE A 157 13.58 -12.13 16.35
CA PHE A 157 12.18 -12.46 16.07
C PHE A 157 11.44 -11.18 15.66
N LEU A 158 10.86 -11.17 14.45
CA LEU A 158 9.88 -10.16 14.05
C LEU A 158 8.54 -10.43 14.75
N PRO A 159 7.76 -9.39 15.10
CA PRO A 159 6.47 -9.56 15.74
C PRO A 159 5.45 -10.26 14.83
N PRO A 160 4.47 -10.99 15.38
CA PRO A 160 3.39 -11.63 14.61
C PRO A 160 2.58 -10.58 13.85
N TYR A 161 2.43 -10.78 12.53
CA TYR A 161 1.51 -10.00 11.71
C TYR A 161 0.07 -10.55 11.91
N PRO A 162 -0.96 -9.69 11.99
CA PRO A 162 -2.34 -10.15 12.10
C PRO A 162 -2.81 -10.82 10.78
N PRO A 163 -3.77 -11.77 10.85
CA PRO A 163 -4.32 -12.38 9.66
C PRO A 163 -5.17 -11.36 8.91
N GLN A 164 -4.93 -11.16 7.62
CA GLN A 164 -5.81 -10.37 6.78
C GLN A 164 -6.74 -11.28 5.98
N GLU A 165 -8.03 -11.03 6.19
CA GLU A 165 -9.18 -11.73 5.64
C GLU A 165 -9.17 -11.78 4.10
N ALA A 166 -9.49 -12.97 3.59
CA ALA A 166 -9.91 -13.15 2.21
C ALA A 166 -11.33 -12.59 2.04
N ASN A 167 -11.50 -11.65 1.10
CA ASN A 167 -12.52 -11.74 0.05
C ASN A 167 -12.49 -10.49 -0.85
N ARG A 168 -11.88 -10.63 -2.02
CA ARG A 168 -12.47 -10.06 -3.25
C ARG A 168 -12.57 -11.18 -4.27
N THR A 169 -13.79 -11.68 -4.37
CA THR A 169 -14.25 -12.62 -5.38
C THR A 169 -13.98 -12.03 -6.77
N ILE A 170 -13.16 -12.70 -7.58
CA ILE A 170 -13.22 -12.55 -9.04
C ILE A 170 -13.35 -13.95 -9.63
N THR A 171 -14.53 -14.14 -10.19
CA THR A 171 -15.11 -15.35 -10.75
C THR A 171 -14.30 -15.89 -11.92
N SER A 172 -14.03 -17.19 -11.90
CA SER A 172 -13.55 -18.00 -13.02
C SER A 172 -14.72 -18.41 -13.93
N LEU A 173 -14.62 -18.20 -15.25
CA LEU A 173 -15.37 -18.93 -16.29
C LEU A 173 -14.48 -18.94 -17.55
N SER A 174 -13.81 -20.03 -17.90
CA SER A 174 -14.27 -21.23 -18.66
C SER A 174 -14.68 -20.92 -20.11
N VAL A 175 -13.91 -21.52 -21.02
CA VAL A 175 -14.03 -21.54 -22.48
C VAL A 175 -15.25 -22.35 -22.92
N ALA A 176 -15.99 -21.85 -23.91
CA ALA A 176 -16.81 -22.69 -24.79
C ALA A 176 -16.98 -22.03 -26.17
N ASP A 177 -16.57 -22.77 -27.20
CA ASP A 177 -16.77 -22.48 -28.62
C ASP A 177 -18.26 -22.46 -28.99
N THR A 178 -18.65 -21.58 -29.92
CA THR A 178 -19.80 -21.82 -30.80
C THR A 178 -19.59 -21.12 -32.15
N ILE A 179 -19.67 -21.92 -33.21
CA ILE A 179 -19.52 -21.58 -34.63
C ILE A 179 -20.86 -21.02 -35.15
N SER A 180 -20.84 -19.99 -36.02
CA SER A 180 -21.71 -19.92 -37.22
C SER A 180 -21.33 -18.75 -38.14
N SER A 181 -21.25 -19.08 -39.43
CA SER A 181 -20.81 -18.29 -40.58
C SER A 181 -21.91 -17.37 -41.13
N SER A 182 -21.56 -16.24 -41.76
CA SER A 182 -21.85 -15.95 -43.20
C SER A 182 -21.50 -14.51 -43.67
N THR A 183 -20.70 -14.48 -44.74
CA THR A 183 -20.77 -13.63 -45.96
C THR A 183 -20.56 -12.09 -45.94
N THR A 184 -19.41 -11.67 -46.51
CA THR A 184 -19.21 -10.85 -47.75
C THR A 184 -18.25 -9.64 -47.63
N SER A 185 -17.26 -9.64 -48.54
CA SER A 185 -16.55 -8.53 -49.22
C SER A 185 -15.49 -7.66 -48.53
N TYR A 186 -14.22 -7.93 -48.96
CA TYR A 186 -13.16 -7.04 -49.45
C TYR A 186 -12.71 -5.78 -48.66
N THR A 187 -11.57 -5.90 -47.96
CA THR A 187 -10.32 -5.10 -48.02
C THR A 187 -9.39 -5.56 -46.88
N PRO A 188 -8.04 -5.63 -47.04
CA PRO A 188 -7.17 -6.10 -45.96
C PRO A 188 -6.91 -4.95 -44.97
N ALA A 189 -7.84 -4.73 -44.03
CA ALA A 189 -7.56 -3.98 -42.82
C ALA A 189 -6.72 -4.86 -41.88
N LYS A 190 -5.60 -4.31 -41.42
CA LYS A 190 -4.75 -4.85 -40.35
C LYS A 190 -5.65 -5.25 -39.16
N PRO A 191 -5.51 -6.47 -38.59
CA PRO A 191 -6.39 -6.90 -37.52
C PRO A 191 -6.27 -5.98 -36.31
N ALA A 192 -7.41 -5.49 -35.80
CA ALA A 192 -7.48 -4.85 -34.50
C ALA A 192 -6.90 -5.78 -33.44
N ALA A 193 -6.03 -5.24 -32.58
CA ALA A 193 -5.40 -5.99 -31.51
C ALA A 193 -6.47 -6.65 -30.60
N PRO A 194 -6.23 -7.89 -30.12
CA PRO A 194 -7.20 -8.60 -29.30
C PRO A 194 -7.43 -7.82 -28.01
N SER A 195 -8.72 -7.62 -27.67
CA SER A 195 -9.13 -6.98 -26.43
C SER A 195 -8.80 -7.94 -25.27
N PHE A 196 -7.71 -7.68 -24.55
CA PHE A 196 -7.46 -8.29 -23.26
C PHE A 196 -7.87 -7.31 -22.16
N GLY A 197 -8.93 -7.71 -21.45
CA GLY A 197 -9.50 -6.99 -20.33
C GLY A 197 -8.53 -6.81 -19.18
N VAL A 198 -8.92 -5.91 -18.28
CA VAL A 198 -8.30 -5.49 -17.00
C VAL A 198 -7.75 -4.06 -17.01
N LEU A 199 -7.47 -3.42 -18.16
CA LEU A 199 -7.06 -1.99 -18.21
C LEU A 199 -7.99 -1.07 -19.05
N SER A 200 -9.19 -1.53 -19.41
CA SER A 200 -10.10 -0.80 -20.31
C SER A 200 -10.76 0.45 -19.71
N ASN A 201 -10.55 0.76 -18.43
CA ASN A 201 -11.21 1.89 -17.76
C ASN A 201 -10.32 3.11 -17.53
N LEU A 202 -9.09 3.13 -18.09
CA LEU A 202 -8.34 4.38 -18.18
C LEU A 202 -8.83 5.13 -19.43
N PRO A 203 -9.38 6.35 -19.29
CA PRO A 203 -9.69 7.18 -20.44
C PRO A 203 -8.42 7.28 -21.30
N LEU A 204 -8.53 7.01 -22.59
CA LEU A 204 -7.46 7.33 -23.53
C LEU A 204 -7.15 8.81 -23.33
N PRO A 205 -5.90 9.20 -22.99
CA PRO A 205 -5.53 10.60 -22.96
C PRO A 205 -5.54 11.06 -24.42
N VAL A 206 -6.63 11.67 -24.84
CA VAL A 206 -6.63 12.50 -26.05
C VAL A 206 -5.64 13.62 -25.76
N PRO A 207 -4.65 13.90 -26.64
CA PRO A 207 -3.77 15.04 -26.46
C PRO A 207 -4.61 16.32 -26.48
N THR A 208 -4.99 16.83 -25.32
CA THR A 208 -5.45 18.21 -25.18
C THR A 208 -4.19 19.06 -25.18
N THR A 209 -3.77 19.50 -26.36
CA THR A 209 -2.81 20.59 -26.46
C THR A 209 -3.42 21.79 -25.74
N ASP A 210 -2.81 22.19 -24.62
CA ASP A 210 -3.09 23.44 -23.91
C ASP A 210 -2.73 24.62 -24.82
N THR A 211 -3.64 24.98 -25.72
CA THR A 211 -3.64 26.28 -26.38
C THR A 211 -4.87 27.01 -25.90
N SER A 212 -4.64 27.97 -25.01
CA SER A 212 -5.63 28.91 -24.49
C SER A 212 -6.18 29.81 -25.61
N ALA A 213 -7.16 29.30 -26.36
CA ALA A 213 -8.03 30.08 -27.22
C ALA A 213 -9.49 29.78 -26.84
N PRO A 214 -10.39 30.78 -26.86
CA PRO A 214 -11.74 30.62 -26.36
C PRO A 214 -12.48 29.57 -27.19
N ILE A 215 -13.01 28.59 -26.47
CA ILE A 215 -13.74 27.43 -26.96
C ILE A 215 -15.07 27.91 -27.57
N SER A 216 -15.20 27.79 -28.89
CA SER A 216 -16.51 27.68 -29.53
C SER A 216 -16.85 26.19 -29.66
N GLN A 217 -18.04 25.84 -29.20
CA GLN A 217 -18.67 24.53 -29.27
C GLN A 217 -18.60 23.99 -30.71
N ASP A 218 -18.22 22.72 -30.87
CA ASP A 218 -17.93 21.98 -32.10
C ASP A 218 -16.47 22.05 -32.61
N GLY A 219 -15.88 20.86 -32.77
CA GLY A 219 -14.45 20.64 -32.97
C GLY A 219 -13.86 21.32 -34.20
N PHE A 220 -12.61 21.79 -34.05
CA PHE A 220 -11.76 22.35 -35.11
C PHE A 220 -12.50 23.33 -36.05
N GLY A 221 -12.85 24.51 -35.51
CA GLY A 221 -13.47 25.56 -36.31
C GLY A 221 -12.48 26.19 -37.29
N TYR A 222 -12.31 25.58 -38.47
CA TYR A 222 -11.73 26.24 -39.64
C TYR A 222 -12.48 27.54 -39.91
N LYS A 223 -11.76 28.66 -40.04
CA LYS A 223 -12.36 29.96 -40.35
C LYS A 223 -12.35 30.15 -41.87
N MET A 224 -13.54 30.10 -42.45
CA MET A 224 -13.71 30.35 -43.89
C MET A 224 -13.31 31.81 -44.20
N PRO A 225 -12.57 32.07 -45.28
CA PRO A 225 -12.33 33.43 -45.76
C PRO A 225 -13.64 34.14 -46.09
N ASP A 226 -13.71 35.44 -45.79
CA ASP A 226 -14.90 36.25 -46.08
C ASP A 226 -15.15 36.31 -47.60
N ILE A 227 -16.40 36.09 -47.99
CA ILE A 227 -16.82 36.15 -49.39
C ILE A 227 -16.89 37.63 -49.80
N PRO A 228 -16.14 38.06 -50.82
CA PRO A 228 -16.15 39.45 -51.25
C PRO A 228 -17.47 39.79 -51.94
N ASP A 229 -18.07 40.91 -51.56
CA ASP A 229 -19.30 41.44 -52.16
C ASP A 229 -19.06 42.18 -53.49
N THR A 230 -17.79 42.41 -53.84
CA THR A 230 -17.37 43.12 -55.06
C THR A 230 -16.13 42.48 -55.66
N PHE A 231 -16.02 42.50 -57.00
CA PHE A 231 -14.88 41.96 -57.76
C PHE A 231 -14.24 43.05 -58.62
N PRO A 232 -13.37 43.90 -58.05
CA PRO A 232 -12.75 45.03 -58.77
C PRO A 232 -11.99 44.59 -60.02
N GLU A 233 -11.41 43.39 -60.00
CA GLU A 233 -10.64 42.78 -61.09
C GLU A 233 -11.46 42.62 -62.38
N LEU A 234 -12.79 42.48 -62.28
CA LEU A 234 -13.67 42.40 -63.46
C LEU A 234 -13.83 43.74 -64.17
N SER A 235 -13.59 44.86 -63.49
CA SER A 235 -13.67 46.21 -64.09
C SER A 235 -12.47 46.54 -64.99
N GLU A 236 -11.39 45.77 -64.89
CA GLU A 236 -10.18 45.92 -65.69
C GLU A 236 -10.21 45.11 -67.00
N LEU A 237 -11.22 44.24 -67.17
CA LEU A 237 -11.39 43.37 -68.34
C LEU A 237 -12.17 44.07 -69.47
N SER A 238 -11.88 43.70 -70.72
CA SER A 238 -12.60 44.23 -71.88
C SER A 238 -14.00 43.61 -72.04
N VAL A 239 -14.88 44.29 -72.77
CA VAL A 239 -16.26 43.82 -73.01
C VAL A 239 -16.28 42.47 -73.73
N SER A 240 -15.34 42.21 -74.64
CA SER A 240 -15.24 40.90 -75.30
C SER A 240 -14.83 39.80 -74.30
N GLN A 241 -13.86 40.07 -73.43
CA GLN A 241 -13.42 39.12 -72.39
C GLN A 241 -14.54 38.80 -71.39
N LEU A 242 -15.34 39.80 -71.00
CA LEU A 242 -16.50 39.60 -70.14
C LEU A 242 -17.62 38.82 -70.84
N THR A 243 -17.81 39.04 -72.15
CA THR A 243 -18.79 38.28 -72.95
C THR A 243 -18.35 36.82 -73.06
N ASP A 244 -17.07 36.59 -73.37
CA ASP A 244 -16.47 35.26 -73.44
C ASP A 244 -16.55 34.53 -72.09
N MET A 245 -16.27 35.21 -70.97
CA MET A 245 -16.43 34.65 -69.62
C MET A 245 -17.88 34.30 -69.26
N ASN A 246 -18.85 35.08 -69.75
CA ASN A 246 -20.27 34.82 -69.48
C ASN A 246 -20.83 33.69 -70.35
N GLU A 247 -20.29 33.50 -71.55
CA GLU A 247 -20.71 32.45 -72.49
C GLU A 247 -19.93 31.14 -72.30
N GLN A 248 -18.72 31.18 -71.75
CA GLN A 248 -17.82 30.04 -71.55
C GLN A 248 -17.55 29.79 -70.06
N GLU A 249 -18.21 28.77 -69.50
CA GLU A 249 -18.09 28.38 -68.09
C GLU A 249 -16.64 28.04 -67.68
N GLU A 250 -15.85 27.50 -68.60
CA GLU A 250 -14.45 27.10 -68.34
C GLU A 250 -13.55 28.32 -68.04
N ILE A 251 -13.75 29.43 -68.77
CA ILE A 251 -13.02 30.70 -68.53
C ILE A 251 -13.46 31.31 -67.20
N LEU A 252 -14.75 31.22 -66.87
CA LEU A 252 -15.28 31.69 -65.59
C LEU A 252 -14.69 30.91 -64.39
N LEU A 253 -14.60 29.59 -64.52
CA LEU A 253 -13.96 28.71 -63.53
C LEU A 253 -12.47 29.02 -63.36
N GLU A 254 -11.76 29.28 -64.45
CA GLU A 254 -10.36 29.68 -64.41
C GLU A 254 -10.17 31.00 -63.63
N GLN A 255 -11.02 32.00 -63.88
CA GLN A 255 -11.02 33.24 -63.09
C GLN A 255 -11.34 32.97 -61.62
N PHE A 256 -12.29 32.08 -61.31
CA PHE A 256 -12.64 31.73 -59.93
C PHE A 256 -11.46 31.11 -59.15
N LEU A 257 -10.61 30.32 -59.81
CA LEU A 257 -9.36 29.78 -59.24
C LEU A 257 -8.33 30.86 -58.93
N THR A 258 -8.40 32.02 -59.59
CA THR A 258 -7.50 33.13 -59.31
C THR A 258 -7.86 33.92 -58.05
N LEU A 259 -9.11 33.81 -57.57
CA LEU A 259 -9.62 34.55 -56.43
C LEU A 259 -8.78 34.29 -55.16
N PRO A 260 -8.43 35.35 -54.41
CA PRO A 260 -7.66 35.21 -53.17
C PRO A 260 -8.29 34.26 -52.16
N GLN A 261 -9.63 34.29 -52.04
CA GLN A 261 -10.38 33.46 -51.08
C GLN A 261 -10.25 31.97 -51.38
N LEU A 262 -10.37 31.58 -52.66
CA LEU A 262 -10.28 30.18 -53.05
C LEU A 262 -8.84 29.67 -52.94
N LYS A 263 -7.84 30.49 -53.32
CA LYS A 263 -6.42 30.18 -53.09
C LYS A 263 -6.10 29.98 -51.61
N GLN A 264 -6.68 30.80 -50.74
CA GLN A 264 -6.53 30.64 -49.30
C GLN A 264 -7.12 29.31 -48.83
N ILE A 265 -8.35 28.97 -49.23
CA ILE A 265 -8.99 27.68 -48.87
C ILE A 265 -8.16 26.48 -49.34
N ILE A 266 -7.63 26.52 -50.57
CA ILE A 266 -6.79 25.45 -51.12
C ILE A 266 -5.52 25.29 -50.29
N THR A 267 -4.87 26.41 -49.96
CA THR A 267 -3.64 26.44 -49.15
C THR A 267 -3.90 25.89 -47.75
N ASP A 268 -4.96 26.37 -47.10
CA ASP A 268 -5.36 25.92 -45.77
C ASP A 268 -5.68 24.42 -45.74
N LYS A 269 -6.35 23.91 -46.77
CA LYS A 269 -6.60 22.47 -46.94
C LYS A 269 -5.29 21.70 -47.07
N ASP A 270 -4.37 22.16 -47.91
CA ASP A 270 -3.08 21.48 -48.11
C ASP A 270 -2.23 21.47 -46.85
N ASP A 271 -2.20 22.57 -46.10
CA ASP A 271 -1.46 22.66 -44.85
C ASP A 271 -2.10 21.82 -43.74
N LEU A 272 -3.44 21.77 -43.68
CA LEU A 272 -4.14 20.86 -42.77
C LEU A 272 -3.83 19.39 -43.10
N VAL A 273 -3.84 19.01 -44.37
CA VAL A 273 -3.50 17.64 -44.80
C VAL A 273 -2.06 17.29 -44.40
N LYS A 274 -1.09 18.17 -44.67
CA LYS A 274 0.31 17.98 -44.24
C LYS A 274 0.42 17.84 -42.72
N SER A 275 -0.31 18.67 -41.96
CA SER A 275 -0.31 18.61 -40.50
C SER A 275 -0.89 17.30 -39.98
N ILE A 276 -1.99 16.80 -40.58
CA ILE A 276 -2.59 15.51 -40.23
C ILE A 276 -1.62 14.36 -40.53
N GLU A 277 -0.97 14.39 -41.69
CA GLU A 277 0.02 13.38 -42.08
C GLU A 277 1.22 13.37 -41.14
N GLU A 278 1.77 14.53 -40.81
CA GLU A 278 2.91 14.64 -39.90
C GLU A 278 2.54 14.13 -38.50
N LEU A 279 1.34 14.46 -38.00
CA LEU A 279 0.85 13.98 -36.72
C LEU A 279 0.66 12.45 -36.73
N ALA A 280 0.06 11.90 -37.79
CA ALA A 280 -0.08 10.46 -37.95
C ALA A 280 1.28 9.75 -37.97
N ARG A 281 2.26 10.32 -38.68
CA ARG A 281 3.63 9.80 -38.73
C ARG A 281 4.31 9.82 -37.35
N LYS A 282 4.17 10.92 -36.60
CA LYS A 282 4.68 11.04 -35.22
C LYS A 282 4.04 9.99 -34.30
N ASN A 283 2.72 9.82 -34.37
CA ASN A 283 2.01 8.81 -33.58
C ASN A 283 2.51 7.39 -33.87
N LEU A 284 2.68 7.06 -35.16
CA LEU A 284 3.18 5.75 -35.57
C LEU A 284 4.63 5.50 -35.12
N LEU A 285 5.47 6.54 -35.04
CA LEU A 285 6.83 6.44 -34.49
C LEU A 285 6.83 6.23 -32.97
N LEU A 286 5.83 6.73 -32.24
CA LEU A 286 5.73 6.59 -30.79
C LEU A 286 5.17 5.23 -30.35
N GLU A 287 4.35 4.59 -31.20
CA GLU A 287 3.75 3.26 -30.98
C GLU A 287 4.75 2.23 -30.42
N PRO A 288 5.91 1.94 -31.04
CA PRO A 288 6.84 0.94 -30.52
C PRO A 288 7.43 1.28 -29.15
N SER A 289 7.68 2.58 -28.87
CA SER A 289 8.22 2.99 -27.57
C SER A 289 7.18 2.87 -26.46
N LEU A 290 5.93 3.23 -26.76
CA LEU A 290 4.80 3.11 -25.83
C LEU A 290 4.52 1.63 -25.54
N GLU A 291 4.52 0.77 -26.55
CA GLU A 291 4.29 -0.66 -26.37
C GLU A 291 5.44 -1.32 -25.58
N ALA A 292 6.70 -0.93 -25.81
CA ALA A 292 7.83 -1.40 -25.02
C ALA A 292 7.74 -0.98 -23.54
N LYS A 293 7.34 0.28 -23.28
CA LYS A 293 7.12 0.77 -21.90
C LYS A 293 5.94 0.04 -21.24
N ARG A 294 4.86 -0.19 -21.98
CA ARG A 294 3.70 -0.96 -21.52
C ARG A 294 4.12 -2.37 -21.12
N GLN A 295 4.86 -3.07 -21.98
CA GLN A 295 5.36 -4.41 -21.68
C GLN A 295 6.24 -4.43 -20.42
N THR A 296 7.15 -3.45 -20.29
CA THR A 296 7.99 -3.32 -19.09
C THR A 296 7.17 -3.16 -17.80
N VAL A 297 6.04 -2.43 -17.86
CA VAL A 297 5.13 -2.28 -16.72
C VAL A 297 4.44 -3.59 -16.39
N LEU A 298 3.99 -4.33 -17.40
CA LEU A 298 3.37 -5.65 -17.23
C LEU A 298 4.35 -6.63 -16.58
N ASP A 299 5.59 -6.72 -17.09
CA ASP A 299 6.62 -7.62 -16.56
C ASP A 299 6.96 -7.29 -15.09
N LYS A 300 7.08 -6.00 -14.76
CA LYS A 300 7.33 -5.55 -13.38
C LYS A 300 6.15 -5.85 -12.45
N TYR A 301 4.93 -5.71 -12.95
CA TYR A 301 3.72 -6.01 -12.17
C TYR A 301 3.59 -7.52 -11.90
N GLU A 302 3.90 -8.36 -12.89
CA GLU A 302 3.94 -9.81 -12.71
C GLU A 302 5.01 -10.19 -11.67
N LEU A 303 6.23 -9.65 -11.79
CA LEU A 303 7.30 -9.89 -10.83
C LEU A 303 6.89 -9.45 -9.40
N LEU A 304 6.29 -8.28 -9.26
CA LEU A 304 5.79 -7.79 -7.96
C LEU A 304 4.75 -8.75 -7.37
N THR A 305 3.83 -9.25 -8.19
CA THR A 305 2.79 -10.19 -7.78
C THR A 305 3.40 -11.51 -7.29
N GLN A 306 4.39 -12.04 -8.02
CA GLN A 306 5.13 -13.25 -7.62
C GLN A 306 5.89 -13.02 -6.31
N LEU A 307 6.64 -11.93 -6.19
CA LEU A 307 7.39 -11.59 -4.97
C LEU A 307 6.46 -11.45 -3.76
N LYS A 308 5.35 -10.74 -3.92
CA LYS A 308 4.32 -10.59 -2.88
C LYS A 308 3.80 -11.95 -2.42
N SER A 309 3.43 -12.84 -3.35
CA SER A 309 2.98 -14.19 -3.00
C SER A 309 4.05 -14.99 -2.24
N THR A 310 5.31 -14.89 -2.65
CA THR A 310 6.41 -15.59 -1.94
C THR A 310 6.66 -15.01 -0.55
N PHE A 311 6.54 -13.69 -0.40
CA PHE A 311 6.68 -13.01 0.88
C PHE A 311 5.57 -13.42 1.84
N GLU A 312 4.31 -13.39 1.40
CA GLU A 312 3.15 -13.80 2.19
C GLU A 312 3.27 -15.26 2.65
N LYS A 313 3.71 -16.17 1.78
CA LYS A 313 3.98 -17.58 2.15
C LYS A 313 5.07 -17.71 3.22
N LYS A 314 6.16 -16.96 3.09
CA LYS A 314 7.27 -16.97 4.07
C LYS A 314 6.83 -16.36 5.40
N MET A 315 6.06 -15.28 5.37
CA MET A 315 5.51 -14.62 6.54
C MET A 315 4.54 -15.54 7.29
N GLN A 316 3.61 -16.19 6.57
CA GLN A 316 2.69 -17.17 7.14
C GLN A 316 3.46 -18.32 7.81
N ARG A 317 4.47 -18.87 7.13
CA ARG A 317 5.30 -19.94 7.69
C ARG A 317 6.08 -19.50 8.92
N GLN A 318 6.61 -18.27 8.90
CA GLN A 318 7.28 -17.69 10.06
C GLN A 318 6.32 -17.54 11.24
N HIS A 319 5.10 -17.05 10.99
CA HIS A 319 4.09 -16.87 12.02
C HIS A 319 3.70 -18.21 12.66
N GLU A 320 3.39 -19.23 11.84
CA GLU A 320 3.10 -20.60 12.33
C GLU A 320 4.24 -21.15 13.19
N LEU A 321 5.48 -20.99 12.75
CA LEU A 321 6.66 -21.43 13.53
C LEU A 321 6.82 -20.61 14.80
N SER A 322 6.57 -19.30 14.77
CA SER A 322 6.66 -18.44 15.95
C SER A 322 5.63 -18.80 17.02
N GLU A 323 4.40 -19.13 16.61
CA GLU A 323 3.34 -19.52 17.53
C GLU A 323 3.57 -20.93 18.08
N SER A 324 3.81 -21.90 17.18
CA SER A 324 4.03 -23.29 17.57
C SER A 324 5.31 -23.48 18.37
N CYS A 325 6.37 -22.72 18.11
CA CYS A 325 7.61 -22.75 18.86
C CYS A 325 7.72 -21.67 19.96
N SER A 326 6.63 -20.96 20.26
CA SER A 326 6.63 -20.01 21.38
C SER A 326 6.87 -20.73 22.71
N ALA A 327 7.54 -20.07 23.64
CA ALA A 327 7.84 -20.65 24.96
C ALA A 327 6.56 -21.06 25.69
N SER A 328 5.49 -20.27 25.56
CA SER A 328 4.15 -20.58 26.11
C SER A 328 3.52 -21.81 25.44
N ALA A 329 3.62 -21.95 24.11
CA ALA A 329 3.09 -23.12 23.41
C ALA A 329 3.87 -24.39 23.74
N LEU A 330 5.21 -24.32 23.82
CA LEU A 330 6.04 -25.43 24.26
C LEU A 330 5.70 -25.85 25.69
N GLN A 331 5.53 -24.88 26.59
CA GLN A 331 5.14 -25.13 27.96
C GLN A 331 3.78 -25.82 28.05
N ALA A 332 2.77 -25.31 27.35
CA ALA A 332 1.45 -25.93 27.34
C ALA A 332 1.51 -27.38 26.84
N ARG A 333 2.27 -27.64 25.77
CA ARG A 333 2.50 -29.02 25.26
C ARG A 333 3.24 -29.90 26.26
N LEU A 334 4.26 -29.37 26.94
CA LEU A 334 4.98 -30.12 27.98
C LEU A 334 4.05 -30.48 29.16
N LYS A 335 3.17 -29.56 29.55
CA LYS A 335 2.19 -29.78 30.61
C LYS A 335 1.19 -30.87 30.25
N VAL A 336 0.63 -30.84 29.04
CA VAL A 336 -0.25 -31.88 28.52
C VAL A 336 0.48 -33.23 28.47
N ALA A 337 1.67 -33.28 27.87
CA ALA A 337 2.45 -34.51 27.77
C ALA A 337 2.94 -35.07 29.12
N ALA A 338 3.05 -34.23 30.15
CA ALA A 338 3.35 -34.67 31.52
C ALA A 338 2.11 -35.32 32.17
N HIS A 339 0.94 -34.71 31.99
CA HIS A 339 -0.34 -35.26 32.46
C HIS A 339 -0.68 -36.58 31.75
N GLU A 340 -0.52 -36.64 30.43
CA GLU A 340 -0.72 -37.89 29.66
C GLU A 340 0.19 -39.01 30.16
N ALA A 341 1.46 -38.72 30.46
CA ALA A 341 2.38 -39.73 31.00
C ALA A 341 2.03 -40.16 32.44
N GLU A 342 1.39 -39.28 33.22
CA GLU A 342 0.87 -39.60 34.56
C GLU A 342 -0.33 -40.54 34.45
N GLU A 343 -1.31 -40.19 33.61
CA GLU A 343 -2.50 -41.01 33.34
C GLU A 343 -2.11 -42.39 32.77
N GLU A 344 -1.16 -42.45 31.84
CA GLU A 344 -0.63 -43.72 31.34
C GLU A 344 0.04 -44.54 32.45
N SER A 345 0.73 -43.89 33.39
CA SER A 345 1.32 -44.61 34.53
C SER A 345 0.28 -45.13 35.51
N ASP A 346 -0.82 -44.39 35.69
CA ASP A 346 -1.95 -44.81 36.53
C ASP A 346 -2.67 -46.00 35.87
N ASN A 347 -2.90 -45.96 34.56
CA ASN A 347 -3.47 -47.09 33.81
C ASN A 347 -2.58 -48.36 33.92
N ILE A 348 -1.25 -48.22 33.85
CA ILE A 348 -0.33 -49.34 34.06
C ILE A 348 -0.44 -49.91 35.49
N ALA A 349 -0.64 -49.04 36.49
CA ALA A 349 -0.85 -49.48 37.86
C ALA A 349 -2.20 -50.20 38.04
N GLU A 350 -3.26 -49.70 37.40
CA GLU A 350 -4.57 -50.35 37.38
C GLU A 350 -4.51 -51.73 36.73
N ASP A 351 -3.88 -51.86 35.55
CA ASP A 351 -3.73 -53.14 34.86
C ASP A 351 -2.96 -54.19 35.68
N PHE A 352 -1.95 -53.76 36.44
CA PHE A 352 -1.24 -54.63 37.38
C PHE A 352 -2.13 -55.06 38.55
N LEU A 353 -2.91 -54.15 39.14
CA LEU A 353 -3.84 -54.46 40.24
C LEU A 353 -4.97 -55.42 39.80
N GLU A 354 -5.37 -55.34 38.53
CA GLU A 354 -6.33 -56.26 37.91
C GLU A 354 -5.70 -57.60 37.50
N GLY A 355 -4.38 -57.76 37.65
CA GLY A 355 -3.64 -58.99 37.32
C GLY A 355 -3.44 -59.21 35.82
N LYS A 356 -3.57 -58.17 34.99
CA LYS A 356 -3.36 -58.23 33.53
C LYS A 356 -1.89 -58.18 33.13
N THR A 357 -1.00 -57.75 34.04
CA THR A 357 0.43 -57.57 33.79
C THR A 357 1.26 -58.25 34.88
N GLU A 358 2.35 -58.90 34.51
CA GLU A 358 3.28 -59.51 35.47
C GLU A 358 4.17 -58.46 36.14
N ILE A 359 4.77 -58.83 37.28
CA ILE A 359 5.47 -57.86 38.14
C ILE A 359 6.70 -57.21 37.47
N ASP A 360 7.45 -57.99 36.68
CA ASP A 360 8.65 -57.49 36.01
C ASP A 360 8.30 -56.50 34.88
N ASP A 361 7.25 -56.81 34.11
CA ASP A 361 6.73 -55.93 33.05
C ASP A 361 6.12 -54.65 33.64
N PHE A 362 5.34 -54.77 34.71
CA PHE A 362 4.80 -53.63 35.45
C PHE A 362 5.93 -52.72 35.92
N LEU A 363 6.93 -53.25 36.62
CA LEU A 363 8.01 -52.45 37.18
C LEU A 363 8.79 -51.70 36.09
N SER A 364 9.06 -52.36 34.97
CA SER A 364 9.74 -51.76 33.82
C SER A 364 8.94 -50.60 33.23
N SER A 365 7.69 -50.85 32.80
CA SER A 365 6.86 -49.84 32.13
C SER A 365 6.42 -48.71 33.07
N PHE A 366 6.11 -49.01 34.33
CA PHE A 366 5.72 -48.00 35.32
C PHE A 366 6.89 -47.08 35.66
N MET A 367 8.09 -47.63 35.88
CA MET A 367 9.29 -46.81 36.14
C MET A 367 9.65 -45.96 34.93
N GLU A 368 9.54 -46.49 33.71
CA GLU A 368 9.74 -45.71 32.48
C GLU A 368 8.77 -44.53 32.41
N LYS A 369 7.46 -44.76 32.54
CA LYS A 369 6.44 -43.71 32.42
C LYS A 369 6.53 -42.68 33.54
N ARG A 370 6.72 -43.09 34.80
CA ARG A 370 6.92 -42.17 35.93
C ARG A 370 8.18 -41.34 35.78
N THR A 371 9.27 -41.92 35.29
CA THR A 371 10.51 -41.18 35.00
C THR A 371 10.26 -40.11 33.93
N ILE A 372 9.55 -40.45 32.85
CA ILE A 372 9.19 -39.50 31.79
C ILE A 372 8.28 -38.39 32.32
N CYS A 373 7.24 -38.73 33.09
CA CYS A 373 6.33 -37.78 33.75
C CYS A 373 7.12 -36.76 34.60
N HIS A 374 7.94 -37.23 35.54
CA HIS A 374 8.72 -36.36 36.41
C HIS A 374 9.73 -35.51 35.64
N CYS A 375 10.41 -36.08 34.62
CA CYS A 375 11.31 -35.31 33.76
C CYS A 375 10.57 -34.20 32.99
N ARG A 376 9.37 -34.48 32.47
CA ARG A 376 8.56 -33.48 31.74
C ARG A 376 8.05 -32.39 32.69
N ARG A 377 7.56 -32.76 33.87
CA ARG A 377 7.13 -31.81 34.92
C ARG A 377 8.27 -30.89 35.37
N ALA A 378 9.44 -31.45 35.66
CA ALA A 378 10.62 -30.64 36.03
C ALA A 378 11.07 -29.70 34.90
N LYS A 379 11.02 -30.14 33.64
CA LYS A 379 11.32 -29.29 32.47
C LYS A 379 10.28 -28.19 32.27
N GLU A 380 9.00 -28.49 32.49
CA GLU A 380 7.90 -27.53 32.41
C GLU A 380 8.01 -26.45 33.49
N GLU A 381 8.27 -26.82 34.74
CA GLU A 381 8.52 -25.88 35.83
C GLU A 381 9.74 -25.00 35.58
N LYS A 382 10.84 -25.59 35.09
CA LYS A 382 12.05 -24.83 34.75
C LYS A 382 11.80 -23.84 33.60
N LEU A 383 11.00 -24.24 32.60
CA LEU A 383 10.58 -23.36 31.52
C LEU A 383 9.65 -22.24 32.02
N GLN A 384 8.71 -22.55 32.94
CA GLN A 384 7.84 -21.56 33.60
C GLN A 384 8.67 -20.49 34.31
N GLN A 385 9.69 -20.92 35.06
CA GLN A 385 10.61 -20.00 35.74
C GLN A 385 11.39 -19.15 34.74
N ALA A 386 11.93 -19.74 33.68
CA ALA A 386 12.66 -19.01 32.66
C ALA A 386 11.78 -17.96 31.96
N ILE A 387 10.53 -18.30 31.62
CA ILE A 387 9.55 -17.36 31.06
C ILE A 387 9.28 -16.22 32.04
N ALA A 388 9.00 -16.53 33.31
CA ALA A 388 8.72 -15.53 34.34
C ALA A 388 9.92 -14.59 34.59
N MET A 389 11.14 -15.10 34.60
CA MET A 389 12.35 -14.29 34.75
C MET A 389 12.58 -13.40 33.52
N HIS A 390 12.37 -13.90 32.31
CA HIS A 390 12.48 -13.08 31.10
C HIS A 390 11.45 -11.96 31.05
N SER A 391 10.23 -12.21 31.55
CA SER A 391 9.20 -11.17 31.70
C SER A 391 9.59 -10.10 32.73
N GLN A 392 10.40 -10.43 33.75
CA GLN A 392 10.87 -9.46 34.76
C GLN A 392 11.98 -8.54 34.23
N PHE A 393 12.85 -9.02 33.33
CA PHE A 393 13.85 -8.15 32.67
C PHE A 393 13.27 -7.26 31.57
N HIS A 394 12.02 -7.48 31.20
CA HIS A 394 11.24 -6.62 30.31
C HIS A 394 10.27 -5.72 31.10
N ALA A 395 10.50 -5.52 32.41
CA ALA A 395 9.91 -4.43 33.17
C ALA A 395 10.68 -3.13 32.82
N PRO A 396 10.03 -2.07 32.31
CA PRO A 396 10.74 -0.85 31.95
C PRO A 396 11.28 -0.16 33.21
N LEU A 397 12.57 0.17 33.21
CA LEU A 397 13.16 1.22 34.06
C LEU A 397 13.03 2.58 33.38
#